data_AF-A0A965J6K6-F1
#
_entry.id   AF-A0A965J6K6-F1
#
_cell.length_a   1.000
_cell.length_b   1.000
_cell.length_c   1.000
_cell.angle_alpha   90.00
_cell.angle_beta   90.00
_cell.angle_gamma   90.00
#
_symmetry.space_group_name_H-M   'P 1'
#
loop_
_entity.id
_entity.type
_entity.pdbx_description
1 polymer ?
#
loop_
_entity_poly.entity_id
_entity_poly.type
_entity_poly.pdbx_seq_one_letter_code
_entity_poly.pdbx_strand_id
1 'polypeptide(L)'
;MSDFKENKRQLDKELEQFIALLNQLLPQYHSLLKKKNLDQDELKKLGEIEHYLIGVNSKIMEIKGKLEQDLFGQSMDVYYKLKVQATAGDPSAKLKLDCRRL
;
A
#
# COMPACT_ATOMS: atom_id res chain seq x y z
N MET A 1 -10.12 16.71 4.03
CA MET A 1 -10.54 15.84 2.91
C MET A 1 -9.69 16.06 1.64
N SER A 2 -9.01 17.19 1.50
CA SER A 2 -8.03 17.49 0.44
C SER A 2 -6.76 16.64 0.54
N ASP A 3 -6.22 16.47 1.74
CA ASP A 3 -4.92 15.82 1.98
C ASP A 3 -4.90 14.34 1.57
N PHE A 4 -6.02 13.63 1.74
CA PHE A 4 -6.12 12.21 1.39
C PHE A 4 -6.08 11.96 -0.12
N LYS A 5 -6.74 12.82 -0.93
CA LYS A 5 -6.71 12.68 -2.39
C LYS A 5 -5.34 13.00 -2.97
N GLU A 6 -4.63 13.94 -2.35
CA GLU A 6 -3.29 14.36 -2.77
C GLU A 6 -2.24 13.33 -2.38
N ASN A 7 -2.29 12.82 -1.14
CA ASN A 7 -1.46 11.70 -0.68
C ASN A 7 -1.68 10.45 -1.51
N LYS A 8 -2.93 10.12 -1.87
CA LYS A 8 -3.24 8.97 -2.73
C LYS A 8 -2.60 9.09 -4.13
N ARG A 9 -2.62 10.28 -4.73
CA ARG A 9 -2.01 10.51 -6.05
C ARG A 9 -0.48 10.41 -6.02
N GLN A 10 0.16 10.87 -4.95
CA GLN A 10 1.61 10.69 -4.78
C GLN A 10 1.96 9.21 -4.59
N LEU A 11 1.20 8.51 -3.77
CA LEU A 11 1.31 7.06 -3.58
C LEU A 11 1.17 6.27 -4.88
N ASP A 12 0.15 6.57 -5.69
CA ASP A 12 -0.06 5.91 -6.97
C ASP A 12 1.15 6.13 -7.91
N LYS A 13 1.71 7.34 -7.95
CA LYS A 13 2.92 7.64 -8.75
C LYS A 13 4.15 6.88 -8.26
N GLU A 14 4.37 6.81 -6.96
CA GLU A 14 5.51 6.07 -6.40
C GLU A 14 5.39 4.57 -6.69
N LEU A 15 4.19 4.01 -6.56
CA LEU A 15 3.92 2.60 -6.90
C LEU A 15 4.15 2.32 -8.39
N GLU A 16 3.71 3.20 -9.29
CA GLU A 16 3.97 3.07 -10.73
C GLU A 16 5.47 3.11 -11.05
N GLN A 17 6.24 3.99 -10.41
CA GLN A 17 7.69 4.04 -10.54
C GLN A 17 8.36 2.76 -10.03
N PHE A 18 7.91 2.20 -8.90
CA PHE A 18 8.41 0.92 -8.41
C PHE A 18 8.10 -0.22 -9.36
N ILE A 19 6.88 -0.30 -9.91
CA ILE A 19 6.50 -1.32 -10.88
C ILE A 19 7.38 -1.24 -12.13
N ALA A 20 7.65 -0.02 -12.64
CA ALA A 20 8.53 0.18 -13.78
C ALA A 20 9.96 -0.32 -13.51
N LEU A 21 10.52 -0.02 -12.33
CA LEU A 21 11.85 -0.47 -11.93
C LEU A 21 11.91 -2.00 -11.73
N LEU A 22 10.89 -2.59 -11.11
CA LEU A 22 10.79 -4.04 -10.95
C LEU A 22 10.72 -4.76 -12.30
N ASN A 23 9.97 -4.23 -13.26
CA ASN A 23 9.89 -4.78 -14.62
C ASN A 23 11.24 -4.80 -15.35
N GLN A 24 12.18 -3.92 -14.98
CA GLN A 24 13.53 -3.89 -15.54
C GLN A 24 14.50 -4.79 -14.76
N LEU A 25 14.37 -4.85 -13.43
CA LEU A 25 15.29 -5.57 -12.54
C LEU A 25 15.00 -7.07 -12.46
N LEU A 26 13.73 -7.48 -12.45
CA LEU A 26 13.32 -8.89 -12.33
C LEU A 26 13.88 -9.78 -13.46
N PRO A 27 13.86 -9.35 -14.75
CA PRO A 27 14.47 -10.15 -15.82
C PRO A 27 15.99 -10.32 -15.66
N GLN A 28 16.67 -9.30 -15.16
CA GLN A 28 18.11 -9.35 -14.91
C GLN A 28 18.43 -10.29 -13.75
N TYR A 29 17.67 -10.19 -12.65
CA TYR A 29 17.74 -11.08 -11.51
C TYR A 29 17.52 -12.54 -11.91
N HIS A 30 16.45 -12.83 -12.68
CA HIS A 30 16.18 -14.18 -13.18
C HIS A 30 17.26 -14.71 -14.11
N SER A 31 17.88 -13.84 -14.91
CA SER A 31 18.97 -14.23 -15.81
C SER A 31 20.24 -14.58 -15.04
N LEU A 32 20.55 -13.82 -13.98
CA LEU A 32 21.67 -14.08 -13.09
C LEU A 32 21.46 -15.35 -12.26
N LEU A 33 20.26 -15.57 -11.71
CA LEU A 33 19.93 -16.79 -10.95
C LEU A 33 20.03 -18.08 -11.76
N LYS A 34 19.80 -18.02 -13.08
CA LYS A 34 19.88 -19.19 -13.97
C LYS A 34 21.32 -19.57 -14.34
N LYS A 35 22.31 -18.71 -14.08
CA LYS A 35 23.71 -19.02 -14.36
C LYS A 35 24.26 -19.98 -13.32
N LYS A 36 24.88 -21.07 -13.78
CA LYS A 36 25.55 -22.06 -12.92
C LYS A 36 26.83 -21.56 -12.26
N ASN A 37 27.55 -20.66 -12.94
CA ASN A 37 28.75 -20.01 -12.43
C ASN A 37 28.56 -18.51 -12.59
N LEU A 38 28.55 -17.80 -11.47
CA LEU A 38 28.52 -16.34 -11.40
C LEU A 38 29.93 -15.85 -11.15
N ASP A 39 30.36 -14.84 -11.89
CA ASP A 39 31.61 -14.14 -11.56
C ASP A 39 31.43 -13.25 -10.31
N GLN A 40 32.53 -12.81 -9.69
CA GLN A 40 32.49 -11.96 -8.49
C GLN A 40 31.67 -10.68 -8.70
N ASP A 41 31.81 -10.05 -9.87
CA ASP A 41 31.01 -8.87 -10.25
C ASP A 41 29.52 -9.19 -10.42
N GLU A 42 29.18 -10.37 -10.95
CA GLU A 42 27.79 -10.79 -11.13
C GLU A 42 27.13 -11.16 -9.80
N LEU A 43 27.89 -11.76 -8.89
CA LEU A 43 27.45 -12.11 -7.55
C LEU A 43 27.20 -10.86 -6.70
N LYS A 44 28.06 -9.84 -6.86
CA LYS A 44 27.85 -8.53 -6.23
C LYS A 44 26.58 -7.84 -6.75
N LYS A 45 26.37 -7.83 -8.07
CA LYS A 45 25.13 -7.30 -8.68
C LYS A 45 23.89 -8.05 -8.22
N LEU A 46 23.97 -9.37 -8.08
CA LEU A 46 22.87 -10.18 -7.57
C LEU A 46 22.49 -9.73 -6.14
N GLY A 47 23.48 -9.57 -5.25
CA GLY A 47 23.25 -9.09 -3.89
C GLY A 47 22.71 -7.66 -3.82
N GLU A 48 23.17 -6.76 -4.71
CA GLU A 48 22.63 -5.41 -4.84
C GLU A 48 21.16 -5.41 -5.27
N ILE A 49 20.80 -6.28 -6.23
CA ILE A 49 19.40 -6.46 -6.66
C ILE A 49 18.55 -7.03 -5.53
N GLU A 50 19.03 -8.05 -4.82
CA GLU A 50 18.30 -8.64 -3.67
C GLU A 50 18.06 -7.60 -2.57
N HIS A 51 19.07 -6.85 -2.19
CA HIS A 51 18.96 -5.81 -1.18
C HIS A 51 17.95 -4.72 -1.60
N TYR A 52 17.96 -4.35 -2.87
CA TYR A 52 16.99 -3.41 -3.43
C TYR A 52 15.55 -3.96 -3.36
N LEU A 53 15.34 -5.22 -3.77
CA LEU A 53 14.03 -5.87 -3.74
C LEU A 53 13.46 -5.98 -2.31
N ILE A 54 14.32 -6.28 -1.33
CA ILE A 54 13.94 -6.30 0.10
C ILE A 54 13.47 -4.90 0.54
N GLY A 55 14.23 -3.86 0.20
CA GLY A 55 13.88 -2.48 0.53
C GLY A 55 12.56 -2.02 -0.09
N VAL A 56 12.28 -2.41 -1.34
CA VAL A 56 11.00 -2.15 -2.00
C VAL A 56 9.86 -2.85 -1.27
N ASN A 57 10.04 -4.12 -0.89
CA ASN A 57 9.01 -4.86 -0.15
C ASN A 57 8.69 -4.21 1.21
N SER A 58 9.71 -3.74 1.95
CA SER A 58 9.51 -3.01 3.20
C SER A 58 8.70 -1.72 2.99
N LYS A 59 8.99 -0.94 1.93
CA LYS A 59 8.21 0.26 1.60
C LYS A 59 6.76 -0.04 1.25
N ILE A 60 6.51 -1.10 0.48
CA ILE A 60 5.15 -1.55 0.16
C ILE A 60 4.37 -1.89 1.44
N MET A 61 5.01 -2.57 2.39
CA MET A 61 4.41 -2.89 3.69
C MET A 61 4.05 -1.63 4.49
N GLU A 62 4.94 -0.63 4.53
CA GLU A 62 4.69 0.63 5.21
C GLU A 62 3.51 1.40 4.58
N ILE A 63 3.48 1.47 3.25
CA ILE A 63 2.39 2.08 2.47
C ILE A 63 1.06 1.38 2.79
N LYS A 64 1.05 0.05 2.76
CA LYS A 64 -0.14 -0.75 3.07
C LYS A 64 -0.65 -0.46 4.48
N GLY A 65 0.26 -0.40 5.47
CA GLY A 65 -0.10 -0.08 6.85
C GLY A 65 -0.74 1.30 7.00
N LYS A 66 -0.20 2.33 6.30
CA LYS A 66 -0.80 3.68 6.28
C LYS A 66 -2.20 3.67 5.66
N LEU A 67 -2.39 2.95 4.55
CA LEU A 67 -3.71 2.84 3.91
C LEU A 67 -4.73 2.13 4.79
N GLU A 68 -4.32 1.07 5.50
CA GLU A 68 -5.17 0.36 6.45
C GLU A 68 -5.57 1.26 7.63
N GLN A 69 -4.61 2.01 8.18
CA GLN A 69 -4.86 2.96 9.26
C GLN A 69 -5.81 4.09 8.83
N ASP A 70 -5.60 4.66 7.63
CA ASP A 70 -6.47 5.72 7.09
C ASP A 70 -7.88 5.21 6.83
N LEU A 71 -8.02 4.00 6.26
CA LEU A 71 -9.32 3.37 6.03
C LEU A 71 -10.06 3.12 7.36
N PHE A 72 -9.32 2.66 8.38
CA PHE A 72 -9.86 2.45 9.71
C PHE A 72 -10.32 3.77 10.34
N GLY A 73 -9.49 4.83 10.28
CA GLY A 73 -9.85 6.17 10.74
C GLY A 73 -11.11 6.72 10.06
N GLN A 74 -11.22 6.58 8.74
CA GLN A 74 -12.42 6.98 7.99
C GLN A 74 -13.66 6.19 8.42
N SER A 75 -13.51 4.88 8.65
CA SER A 75 -14.63 4.04 9.10
C SER A 75 -15.15 4.46 10.48
N MET A 76 -14.24 4.82 11.41
CA MET A 76 -14.59 5.33 12.73
C MET A 76 -15.27 6.70 12.64
N ASP A 77 -14.72 7.62 11.85
CA ASP A 77 -15.31 8.95 11.63
C ASP A 77 -16.74 8.86 11.07
N VAL A 78 -16.95 7.97 10.09
CA VAL A 78 -18.27 7.73 9.51
C VAL A 78 -19.20 7.13 10.56
N TYR A 79 -18.74 6.17 11.36
CA TYR A 79 -19.52 5.56 12.44
C TYR A 79 -19.96 6.61 13.48
N TYR A 80 -19.05 7.46 13.95
CA TYR A 80 -19.40 8.50 14.94
C TYR A 80 -20.33 9.56 14.38
N LYS A 81 -20.13 10.01 13.12
CA LYS A 81 -21.06 10.94 12.46
C LYS A 81 -22.46 10.35 12.34
N LEU A 82 -22.56 9.09 11.92
CA LEU A 82 -23.83 8.38 11.86
C LEU A 82 -24.46 8.24 13.24
N LYS A 83 -23.69 7.93 14.28
CA LYS A 83 -24.16 7.84 15.68
C LYS A 83 -24.80 9.16 16.13
N VAL A 84 -24.13 10.28 15.89
CA VAL A 84 -24.65 11.62 16.23
C VAL A 84 -25.96 11.93 15.47
N GLN A 85 -26.00 11.64 14.16
CA GLN A 85 -27.19 11.85 13.33
C GLN A 85 -28.38 10.97 13.75
N ALA A 86 -28.11 9.69 14.08
CA ALA A 86 -29.12 8.77 14.58
C ALA A 86 -29.66 9.17 15.96
N THR A 87 -28.79 9.69 16.86
CA THR A 87 -29.24 10.26 18.15
C THR A 87 -30.03 11.55 17.98
N ALA A 88 -29.76 12.32 16.93
CA ALA A 88 -30.53 13.51 16.56
C ALA A 88 -31.87 13.20 15.87
N GLY A 89 -32.21 11.92 15.66
CA GLY A 89 -33.51 11.49 15.17
C GLY A 89 -33.58 11.17 13.68
N ASP A 90 -32.47 11.16 12.93
CA ASP A 90 -32.47 10.78 11.51
C ASP A 90 -32.71 9.26 11.35
N PRO A 91 -33.86 8.84 10.77
CA PRO A 91 -34.21 7.42 10.61
C PRO A 91 -33.32 6.71 9.57
N SER A 92 -32.78 7.42 8.57
CA SER A 92 -31.85 6.86 7.59
C SER A 92 -30.48 6.57 8.21
N ALA A 93 -30.02 7.46 9.10
CA ALA A 93 -28.80 7.26 9.86
C ALA A 93 -28.91 6.08 10.85
N LYS A 94 -30.08 5.90 11.51
CA LYS A 94 -30.35 4.73 12.37
C LYS A 94 -30.25 3.42 11.61
N LEU A 95 -30.93 3.30 10.46
CA LEU A 95 -30.88 2.11 9.60
C LEU A 95 -29.45 1.77 9.15
N LYS A 96 -28.66 2.79 8.77
CA LYS A 96 -27.26 2.61 8.36
C LYS A 96 -26.32 2.22 9.50
N LEU A 97 -26.60 2.61 10.74
CA LEU A 97 -25.85 2.15 11.91
C LEU A 97 -26.15 0.69 12.24
N ASP A 98 -27.43 0.31 12.23
CA ASP A 98 -27.83 -1.05 12.59
C ASP A 98 -27.34 -2.06 11.55
N CYS A 99 -27.33 -1.71 10.26
CA CYS A 99 -26.68 -2.52 9.22
C CYS A 99 -25.16 -2.67 9.37
N ARG A 100 -24.49 -1.80 10.14
CA ARG A 100 -23.04 -1.83 10.37
C ARG A 100 -22.65 -2.39 11.75
N ARG A 101 -23.63 -2.82 12.55
CA ARG A 101 -23.44 -3.45 13.88
C ARG A 101 -23.40 -4.99 13.82
N LEU A 102 -23.82 -5.58 12.70
CA LEU A 102 -23.70 -7.00 12.35
C LEU A 102 -22.35 -7.27 11.70
#